data_AF-A0A179SI71-F1
#
_entry.id   AF-A0A179SI71-F1
#
_cell.length_a   1.000
_cell.length_b   1.000
_cell.length_c   1.000
_cell.angle_alpha   90.00
_cell.angle_beta   90.00
_cell.angle_gamma   90.00
#
_symmetry.space_group_name_H-M   'P 1'
#
loop_
_entity.id
_entity.type
_entity.pdbx_description
1 polymer ?
#
loop_
_entity_poly.entity_id
_entity_poly.type
_entity_poly.pdbx_seq_one_letter_code
_entity_poly.pdbx_strand_id
1 'polypeptide(L)'
;MAAHLAYTSLPVTSTCIHELDQVVVRTDVEGDEGETIREGSRGTVLSVLGDGAAYLVEFGSQRVSDAGHPIPVFATIELAKLKPIPGAARADLASSFSH
;
A
#
# COMPACT_ATOMS: atom_id res chain seq x y z
N MET A 1 -16.48 -18.87 -39.60
CA MET A 1 -16.88 -19.18 -38.21
C MET A 1 -15.79 -18.59 -37.32
N ALA A 2 -15.93 -17.32 -36.93
CA ALA A 2 -14.88 -16.58 -36.22
C ALA A 2 -15.33 -16.36 -34.77
N ALA A 3 -14.61 -16.97 -33.83
CA ALA A 3 -14.80 -16.77 -32.41
C ALA A 3 -14.27 -15.38 -32.03
N HIS A 4 -15.19 -14.45 -31.78
CA HIS A 4 -14.87 -13.17 -31.15
C HIS A 4 -14.54 -13.45 -29.68
N LEU A 5 -13.25 -13.48 -29.35
CA LEU A 5 -12.79 -13.42 -27.96
C LEU A 5 -13.18 -12.05 -27.43
N ALA A 6 -14.28 -12.00 -26.67
CA ALA A 6 -14.65 -10.85 -25.88
C ALA A 6 -13.62 -10.72 -24.75
N TYR A 7 -12.59 -9.91 -24.99
CA TYR A 7 -11.81 -9.32 -23.89
C TYR A 7 -12.75 -8.34 -23.18
N THR A 8 -13.47 -8.83 -22.18
CA THR A 8 -14.10 -7.98 -21.17
C THR A 8 -12.96 -7.32 -20.40
N SER A 9 -12.48 -6.16 -20.87
CA SER A 9 -11.74 -5.26 -20.02
C SER A 9 -12.72 -4.81 -18.93
N LEU A 10 -12.59 -5.40 -17.75
CA LEU A 10 -13.26 -4.87 -16.56
C LEU A 10 -12.92 -3.38 -16.49
N PRO A 11 -13.88 -2.49 -16.17
CA PRO A 11 -13.56 -1.10 -15.98
C PRO A 11 -12.50 -1.05 -14.89
N VAL A 12 -11.27 -0.64 -15.26
CA VAL A 12 -10.31 -0.10 -14.30
C VAL A 12 -11.06 1.03 -13.63
N THR A 13 -11.61 0.77 -12.46
CA THR A 13 -12.06 1.82 -11.56
C THR A 13 -10.80 2.62 -11.31
N SER A 14 -10.66 3.77 -11.95
CA SER A 14 -9.54 4.69 -11.75
C SER A 14 -9.29 4.79 -10.27
N THR A 15 -8.22 4.14 -9.81
CA THR A 15 -7.98 3.99 -8.39
C THR A 15 -7.46 5.32 -7.91
N CYS A 16 -8.18 5.99 -7.01
CA CYS A 16 -7.78 7.30 -6.46
C CYS A 16 -6.57 7.21 -5.50
N ILE A 17 -5.83 6.10 -5.52
CA ILE A 17 -4.65 5.87 -4.70
C ILE A 17 -3.44 5.99 -5.61
N HIS A 18 -2.60 6.96 -5.31
CA HIS A 18 -1.34 7.23 -5.98
C HIS A 18 -0.16 6.95 -5.06
N GLU A 19 1.04 6.95 -5.62
CA GLU A 19 2.27 6.89 -4.83
C GLU A 19 2.29 8.04 -3.81
N LEU A 20 2.87 7.79 -2.64
CA LEU A 20 2.92 8.69 -1.49
C LEU A 20 1.58 9.03 -0.84
N ASP A 21 0.47 8.47 -1.32
CA ASP A 21 -0.80 8.62 -0.63
C ASP A 21 -0.79 7.81 0.66
N GLN A 22 -1.47 8.34 1.68
CA GLN A 22 -1.71 7.60 2.91
C GLN A 22 -2.95 6.73 2.78
N VAL A 23 -2.81 5.49 3.24
CA VAL A 23 -3.86 4.48 3.23
C VAL A 23 -4.00 3.83 4.59
N VAL A 24 -5.15 3.20 4.82
CA VAL A 24 -5.45 2.37 5.97
C VAL A 24 -5.83 0.98 5.49
N VAL A 25 -5.31 -0.06 6.16
CA VAL A 25 -5.75 -1.43 5.92
C VAL A 25 -7.14 -1.67 6.52
N ARG A 26 -8.02 -2.28 5.73
CA ARG A 26 -9.41 -2.59 6.09
C ARG A 26 -9.58 -3.91 6.82
N THR A 27 -8.59 -4.79 6.73
CA THR A 27 -8.55 -6.10 7.36
C THR A 27 -7.12 -6.38 7.77
N ASP A 28 -6.92 -7.40 8.60
CA ASP A 28 -5.58 -7.94 8.81
C ASP A 28 -5.00 -8.40 7.46
N VAL A 29 -3.74 -8.05 7.22
CA VAL A 29 -2.97 -8.46 6.06
C VAL A 29 -1.62 -8.98 6.49
N GLU A 30 -1.10 -9.94 5.75
CA GLU A 30 0.26 -10.44 5.94
C GLU A 30 1.23 -9.48 5.24
N GLY A 31 2.29 -9.10 5.94
CA GLY A 31 3.42 -8.38 5.38
C GLY A 31 4.32 -9.30 4.57
N ASP A 32 5.18 -8.71 3.76
CA ASP A 32 6.04 -9.44 2.84
C ASP A 32 7.11 -10.28 3.59
N GLU A 33 7.34 -10.01 4.90
CA GLU A 33 8.22 -10.80 5.77
C GLU A 33 7.45 -11.74 6.74
N GLY A 34 6.15 -11.91 6.54
CA GLY A 34 5.28 -12.82 7.31
C GLY A 34 4.74 -12.23 8.62
N GLU A 35 4.92 -10.93 8.85
CA GLU A 35 4.29 -10.21 9.95
C GLU A 35 2.80 -9.96 9.69
N THR A 36 2.01 -9.74 10.75
CA THR A 36 0.61 -9.35 10.59
C THR A 36 0.45 -7.85 10.76
N ILE A 37 -0.02 -7.17 9.71
CA ILE A 37 -0.43 -5.77 9.75
C ILE A 37 -1.92 -5.74 10.07
N ARG A 38 -2.25 -5.20 11.24
CA ARG A 38 -3.63 -5.21 11.75
C ARG A 38 -4.53 -4.23 11.02
N GLU A 39 -5.81 -4.56 10.92
CA GLU A 39 -6.85 -3.63 10.50
C GLU A 39 -6.69 -2.26 11.21
N GLY A 40 -6.89 -1.18 10.47
CA GLY A 40 -6.76 0.19 10.97
C GLY A 40 -5.33 0.74 10.97
N SER A 41 -4.32 -0.09 10.67
CA SER A 41 -2.93 0.37 10.52
C SER A 41 -2.81 1.34 9.34
N ARG A 42 -2.08 2.43 9.57
CA ARG A 42 -1.81 3.45 8.55
C ARG A 42 -0.50 3.14 7.85
N GLY A 43 -0.49 3.31 6.53
CA GLY A 43 0.70 3.15 5.72
C GLY A 43 0.77 4.19 4.60
N THR A 44 1.94 4.27 3.98
CA THR A 44 2.24 5.12 2.83
C THR A 44 2.43 4.24 1.62
N VAL A 45 1.74 4.55 0.53
CA VAL A 45 1.92 3.84 -0.73
C VAL A 45 3.28 4.22 -1.31
N LEU A 46 4.15 3.25 -1.53
CA LEU A 46 5.44 3.46 -2.19
C LEU A 46 5.35 3.27 -3.69
N SER A 47 4.53 2.32 -4.14
CA SER A 47 4.35 2.05 -5.57
C SER A 47 2.97 1.47 -5.90
N VAL A 48 2.50 1.76 -7.11
CA VAL A 48 1.28 1.21 -7.68
C VAL A 48 1.66 0.14 -8.72
N LEU A 49 1.17 -1.08 -8.52
CA LEU A 49 1.51 -2.25 -9.34
C LEU A 49 0.35 -2.63 -10.25
N GLY A 50 0.67 -3.06 -11.48
CA GLY A 50 -0.29 -3.60 -12.43
C GLY A 50 -1.50 -2.68 -12.69
N ASP A 51 -1.24 -1.39 -12.94
CA ASP A 51 -2.27 -0.37 -13.18
C ASP A 51 -3.30 -0.23 -12.05
N GLY A 52 -2.89 -0.46 -10.79
CA GLY A 52 -3.76 -0.36 -9.61
C GLY A 52 -4.34 -1.70 -9.15
N ALA A 53 -3.83 -2.82 -9.67
CA ALA A 53 -4.16 -4.15 -9.17
C ALA A 53 -3.67 -4.38 -7.73
N ALA A 54 -2.48 -3.86 -7.40
CA ALA A 54 -1.89 -3.95 -6.07
C ALA A 54 -1.05 -2.71 -5.74
N TYR A 55 -0.74 -2.55 -4.46
CA TYR A 55 0.00 -1.43 -3.91
C TYR A 55 1.07 -1.94 -2.99
N LEU A 56 2.30 -1.48 -3.19
CA LEU A 56 3.35 -1.65 -2.19
C LEU A 56 3.16 -0.55 -1.14
N VAL A 57 2.93 -0.94 0.10
CA VAL A 57 2.66 -0.01 1.20
C VAL A 57 3.69 -0.21 2.29
N GLU A 58 4.31 0.89 2.73
CA GLU A 58 5.15 0.95 3.91
C GLU A 58 4.30 1.29 5.13
N PHE A 59 4.41 0.50 6.18
CA PHE A 59 3.80 0.75 7.47
C PHE A 59 4.86 1.17 8.48
N GLY A 60 4.45 2.06 9.38
CA GLY A 60 5.27 2.45 10.52
C GLY A 60 5.74 1.22 11.30
N SER A 61 6.99 1.28 11.75
CA SER A 61 7.68 0.12 12.32
C SER A 61 6.95 -0.49 13.51
N GLN A 62 6.62 -1.78 13.38
CA GLN A 62 6.11 -2.57 14.50
C GLN A 62 7.24 -3.24 15.30
N ARG A 63 8.46 -3.21 14.77
CA ARG A 63 9.64 -3.89 15.32
C ARG A 63 10.81 -2.91 15.40
N VAL A 64 11.69 -3.18 16.34
CA VAL A 64 12.96 -2.46 16.53
C VAL A 64 14.08 -3.48 16.38
N SER A 65 15.11 -3.12 15.60
CA SER A 65 16.32 -3.93 15.47
C SER A 65 17.08 -4.00 16.80
N ASP A 66 18.03 -4.93 16.92
CA ASP A 66 18.92 -5.02 18.08
C ASP A 66 19.73 -3.73 18.32
N ALA A 67 19.91 -2.92 17.27
CA ALA A 67 20.57 -1.63 17.31
C ALA A 67 19.64 -0.46 17.71
N GLY A 68 18.36 -0.72 18.00
CA GLY A 68 17.40 0.32 18.37
C GLY A 68 16.75 1.04 17.18
N HIS A 69 17.05 0.66 15.94
CA HIS A 69 16.46 1.29 14.75
C HIS A 69 15.09 0.69 14.44
N PRO A 70 14.07 1.54 14.15
CA PRO A 70 12.76 1.08 13.73
C PRO A 70 12.86 0.36 12.37
N ILE A 71 12.31 -0.85 12.28
CA ILE A 71 12.30 -1.65 11.05
C ILE A 71 10.94 -1.42 10.36
N PRO A 72 10.89 -0.76 9.20
CA PRO A 72 9.64 -0.57 8.47
C PRO A 72 9.10 -1.93 8.01
N VAL A 73 7.77 -2.02 7.97
CA VAL A 73 7.04 -3.22 7.53
C VAL A 73 6.48 -2.94 6.15
N PHE A 74 6.70 -3.84 5.20
CA PHE A 74 6.21 -3.70 3.83
C PHE A 74 5.15 -4.75 3.54
N ALA A 75 4.17 -4.38 2.72
CA ALA A 75 3.21 -5.34 2.21
C ALA A 75 2.74 -4.97 0.81
N THR A 76 2.60 -6.00 -0.02
CA THR A 76 1.90 -5.92 -1.30
C THR A 76 0.41 -6.20 -1.09
N ILE A 77 -0.42 -5.18 -1.18
CA ILE A 77 -1.84 -5.24 -0.80
C ILE A 77 -2.75 -4.89 -1.98
N GLU A 78 -3.80 -5.67 -2.20
CA GLU A 78 -4.85 -5.39 -3.18
C GLU A 78 -5.73 -4.21 -2.76
N LEU A 79 -6.26 -3.45 -3.73
CA LEU A 79 -7.13 -2.30 -3.49
C LEU A 79 -8.28 -2.58 -2.51
N ALA A 80 -8.89 -3.77 -2.62
CA ALA A 80 -10.04 -4.17 -1.82
C ALA A 80 -9.77 -4.14 -0.30
N LYS A 81 -8.50 -4.28 0.09
CA LYS A 81 -8.05 -4.29 1.49
C LYS A 81 -7.52 -2.93 1.94
N LEU A 82 -7.51 -1.92 1.07
CA LEU A 82 -7.04 -0.57 1.39
C LEU A 82 -8.17 0.46 1.38
N LYS A 83 -7.99 1.50 2.18
CA LYS A 83 -8.83 2.69 2.18
C LYS A 83 -7.94 3.93 2.14
N PRO A 84 -8.05 4.79 1.10
CA PRO A 84 -7.33 6.06 1.10
C PRO A 84 -7.78 6.94 2.26
N ILE A 85 -6.86 7.72 2.82
CA ILE A 85 -7.15 8.76 3.81
C ILE A 85 -7.28 10.10 3.07
N PRO A 86 -8.50 10.57 2.77
CA PRO A 86 -8.69 11.82 2.05
C PRO A 86 -8.15 13.00 2.88
N GLY A 87 -7.36 13.86 2.22
CA GLY A 87 -6.79 15.06 2.86
C GLY A 87 -5.57 14.80 3.76
N ALA A 88 -5.07 13.56 3.83
CA ALA A 88 -3.73 13.34 4.37
C ALA A 88 -2.71 13.99 3.43
N ALA A 89 -1.77 14.75 3.99
CA ALA A 89 -0.63 15.22 3.22
C ALA A 89 0.08 14.01 2.62
N ARG A 90 0.32 14.03 1.30
CA ARG A 90 1.18 13.03 0.65
C ARG A 90 2.49 13.02 1.42
N ALA A 91 2.96 11.84 1.79
CA ALA A 91 4.16 11.73 2.59
C ALA A 91 5.32 12.38 1.81
N ASP A 92 5.78 13.54 2.28
CA ASP A 92 7.01 14.15 1.76
C ASP A 92 8.18 13.24 2.18
N LEU A 93 8.81 12.58 1.21
CA LEU A 93 10.04 11.81 1.40
C LEU A 93 11.22 12.66 1.91
N ALA A 94 11.02 13.97 2.13
CA ALA A 94 12.05 14.94 2.48
C ALA A 94 12.41 15.04 3.97
N SER A 95 11.72 14.34 4.88
CA SER A 95 11.87 14.60 6.34
C SER A 95 12.69 13.58 7.13
N SER A 96 13.69 12.93 6.52
CA SER A 96 14.55 11.97 7.23
C SER A 96 16.05 12.24 7.09
N PHE A 97 16.47 13.50 7.07
CA PHE A 97 17.84 13.90 7.39
C PHE A 97 17.84 15.29 8.04
N SER A 98 17.62 15.33 9.35
CA SER A 98 18.07 16.45 10.17
C SER A 98 18.74 15.90 11.42
N HIS A 99 20.06 16.08 11.41
CA HIS A 99 21.11 15.91 12.41
C HIS A 99 20.72 15.78 13.89
#